data_AF-A0A1Q7JS21-F1
#
_entry.id   AF-A0A1Q7JS21-F1
#
_cell.length_a   1.000
_cell.length_b   1.000
_cell.length_c   1.000
_cell.angle_alpha   90.00
_cell.angle_beta   90.00
_cell.angle_gamma   90.00
#
_symmetry.space_group_name_H-M   'P 1'
#
loop_
_entity.id
_entity.type
_entity.pdbx_description
1 polymer ?
#
loop_
_entity_poly.entity_id
_entity_poly.type
_entity_poly.pdbx_seq_one_letter_code
_entity_poly.pdbx_strand_id
1 'polypeptide(L)'
;MAAVAKLSAQDSTLVRWRHSADSLAREWRQANAIADLVDSLERERATSGKDTIAVGALRIVANPTPLPLGEAAARAWPVIDSLYGSEAQRLTRRPYIVHAYDPDTAVPRPVLHVGMEVPWNTSVSSLTLLLLSNAPMPDPDPALREWLNGPLRPSLRATQDRGATYVQLVTAPSQAARDCFLGALSRCRDALEVNASTDVITAWYPSAAERRALVVGDFADYFNHGANAAAFRSCAEGSDSTCATLLRTLHSSVLPRPLGYDARATLAHLALRLGGREAYHRLLADTAAAVGARLAFAAGLSEDTLVARWRAEIIAARPASVAIPSWGFVIALGWIVVFAGCGLRSSRWRVA
;
A
#
# COMPACT_ATOMS: atom_id res chain seq x y z
N MET A 1 19.69 21.69 -50.25
CA MET A 1 18.72 22.60 -49.62
C MET A 1 17.56 21.89 -48.88
N ALA A 2 17.23 20.61 -49.15
CA ALA A 2 16.14 19.91 -48.46
C ALA A 2 16.41 19.47 -47.00
N ALA A 3 17.67 19.29 -46.59
CA ALA A 3 18.02 18.86 -45.22
C ALA A 3 17.88 19.99 -44.18
N VAL A 4 18.15 21.24 -44.56
CA VAL A 4 18.04 22.42 -43.68
C VAL A 4 16.58 22.75 -43.35
N ALA A 5 15.66 22.53 -44.31
CA ALA A 5 14.23 22.73 -44.11
C ALA A 5 13.58 21.68 -43.18
N LYS A 6 14.12 20.46 -43.11
CA LYS A 6 13.63 19.42 -42.18
C LYS A 6 14.04 19.71 -40.74
N LEU A 7 15.24 20.25 -40.51
CA LEU A 7 15.72 20.62 -39.17
C LEU A 7 14.96 21.84 -38.63
N SER A 8 14.71 22.88 -39.44
CA SER A 8 13.93 24.05 -38.99
C SER A 8 12.45 23.72 -38.68
N ALA A 9 11.86 22.77 -39.42
CA ALA A 9 10.52 22.26 -39.13
C ALA A 9 10.47 21.44 -37.81
N GLN A 10 11.53 20.71 -37.49
CA GLN A 10 11.66 20.00 -36.20
C GLN A 10 11.85 20.97 -35.03
N ASP A 11 12.63 22.04 -35.19
CA ASP A 11 12.80 23.07 -34.15
C ASP A 11 11.50 23.81 -33.84
N SER A 12 10.75 24.19 -34.88
CA SER A 12 9.45 24.89 -34.71
C SER A 12 8.37 24.02 -34.04
N THR A 13 8.41 22.70 -34.25
CA THR A 13 7.50 21.77 -33.58
C THR A 13 7.90 21.56 -32.12
N LEU A 14 9.18 21.39 -31.82
CA LEU A 14 9.72 21.31 -30.46
C LEU A 14 9.39 22.55 -29.61
N VAL A 15 9.53 23.75 -30.18
CA VAL A 15 9.15 25.01 -29.52
C VAL A 15 7.65 25.06 -29.22
N ARG A 16 6.80 24.61 -30.16
CA ARG A 16 5.34 24.56 -29.97
C ARG A 16 4.95 23.58 -28.86
N TRP A 17 5.57 22.41 -28.81
CA TRP A 17 5.34 21.43 -27.74
C TRP A 17 5.78 21.97 -26.39
N ARG A 18 6.94 22.63 -26.32
CA ARG A 18 7.42 23.25 -25.07
C ARG A 18 6.48 24.35 -24.59
N HIS A 19 6.03 25.22 -25.49
CA HIS A 19 5.06 26.26 -25.15
C HIS A 19 3.73 25.68 -24.68
N SER A 20 3.27 24.60 -25.30
CA SER A 20 2.04 23.89 -24.90
C SER A 20 2.19 23.24 -23.53
N ALA A 21 3.32 22.58 -23.27
CA ALA A 21 3.65 22.01 -21.96
C ALA A 21 3.75 23.08 -20.87
N ASP A 22 4.39 24.21 -21.16
CA ASP A 22 4.49 25.33 -20.23
C ASP A 22 3.12 25.97 -19.94
N SER A 23 2.23 26.01 -20.93
CA SER A 23 0.85 26.46 -20.76
C SER A 23 0.06 25.53 -19.85
N LEU A 24 0.13 24.22 -20.09
CA LEU A 24 -0.50 23.21 -19.25
C LEU A 24 0.06 23.25 -17.82
N ALA A 25 1.37 23.42 -17.65
CA ALA A 25 1.99 23.53 -16.33
C ALA A 25 1.56 24.80 -15.57
N ARG A 26 1.24 25.90 -16.28
CA ARG A 26 0.66 27.11 -15.67
C ARG A 26 -0.79 26.89 -15.27
N GLU A 27 -1.61 26.34 -16.16
CA GLU A 27 -3.02 26.03 -15.88
C GLU A 27 -3.15 25.04 -14.72
N TRP A 28 -2.33 24.00 -14.69
CA TRP A 28 -2.29 23.03 -13.59
C TRP A 28 -1.93 23.69 -12.24
N ARG A 29 -0.93 24.57 -12.23
CA ARG A 29 -0.56 25.33 -11.01
C ARG A 29 -1.70 26.25 -10.55
N GLN A 30 -2.38 26.92 -11.49
CA GLN A 30 -3.51 27.78 -11.18
C GLN A 30 -4.69 26.98 -10.63
N ALA A 31 -5.01 25.84 -11.24
CA ALA A 31 -6.06 24.94 -10.78
C ALA A 31 -5.77 24.41 -9.37
N ASN A 32 -4.52 24.00 -9.08
CA ASN A 32 -4.13 23.58 -7.74
C ASN A 32 -4.24 24.71 -6.71
N ALA A 33 -3.80 25.93 -7.06
CA ALA A 33 -3.91 27.08 -6.16
C ALA A 33 -5.38 27.43 -5.84
N ILE A 34 -6.29 27.30 -6.81
CA ILE A 34 -7.73 27.48 -6.60
C ILE A 34 -8.28 26.34 -5.72
N ALA A 35 -7.89 25.09 -5.98
CA ALA A 35 -8.29 23.95 -5.15
C ALA A 35 -7.84 24.12 -3.69
N ASP A 36 -6.59 24.52 -3.45
CA ASP A 36 -6.06 24.80 -2.12
C ASP A 36 -6.84 25.92 -1.40
N LEU A 37 -7.26 26.96 -2.13
CA LEU A 37 -8.06 28.06 -1.60
C LEU A 37 -9.48 27.60 -1.24
N VAL A 38 -10.14 26.85 -2.12
CA VAL A 38 -11.46 26.27 -1.86
C VAL A 38 -11.41 25.33 -0.66
N ASP A 39 -10.41 24.44 -0.59
CA ASP A 39 -10.19 23.53 0.53
C ASP A 39 -9.98 24.28 1.85
N SER A 40 -9.32 25.44 1.82
CA SER A 40 -9.09 26.27 3.01
C SER A 40 -10.39 26.93 3.48
N LEU A 41 -11.19 27.49 2.56
CA LEU A 41 -12.50 28.07 2.86
C LEU A 41 -13.50 27.03 3.37
N GLU A 42 -13.53 25.84 2.76
CA GLU A 42 -14.39 24.75 3.20
C GLU A 42 -13.97 24.22 4.58
N ARG A 43 -12.65 24.17 4.88
CA ARG A 43 -12.18 23.87 6.24
C ARG A 43 -12.67 24.91 7.26
N GLU A 44 -12.58 26.20 6.96
CA GLU A 44 -13.09 27.24 7.87
C GLU A 44 -14.60 27.12 8.10
N ARG A 45 -15.39 26.94 7.03
CA ARG A 45 -16.84 26.71 7.12
C ARG A 45 -17.16 25.45 7.93
N ALA A 46 -16.44 24.37 7.68
CA ALA A 46 -16.65 23.10 8.36
C ALA A 46 -16.25 23.14 9.84
N THR A 47 -15.46 24.13 10.28
CA THR A 47 -15.04 24.29 11.69
C THR A 47 -15.86 25.31 12.48
N SER A 48 -16.68 26.13 11.83
CA SER A 48 -17.49 27.16 12.48
C SER A 48 -18.76 26.58 13.11
N GLY A 49 -18.98 26.82 14.42
CA GLY A 49 -20.24 26.53 15.12
C GLY A 49 -20.53 25.06 15.46
N LYS A 50 -19.49 24.23 15.62
CA LYS A 50 -19.61 22.77 15.82
C LYS A 50 -18.96 22.30 17.13
N ASP A 51 -19.48 21.20 17.68
CA ASP A 51 -18.91 20.58 18.87
C ASP A 51 -17.51 20.04 18.56
N THR A 52 -16.56 20.40 19.41
CA THR A 52 -15.17 19.96 19.28
C THR A 52 -14.84 18.99 20.40
N ILE A 53 -14.57 17.74 20.04
CA ILE A 53 -14.10 16.70 20.94
C ILE A 53 -12.58 16.73 20.96
N ALA A 54 -12.00 16.71 22.15
CA ALA A 54 -10.56 16.72 22.36
C ALA A 54 -10.12 15.50 23.19
N VAL A 55 -9.20 14.71 22.66
CA VAL A 55 -8.56 13.58 23.36
C VAL A 55 -7.07 13.61 23.03
N GLY A 56 -6.23 13.91 24.03
CA GLY A 56 -4.81 14.15 23.79
C GLY A 56 -4.59 15.28 22.77
N ALA A 57 -3.84 15.02 21.70
CA ALA A 57 -3.69 15.97 20.59
C ALA A 57 -4.78 15.83 19.51
N LEU A 58 -5.67 14.83 19.57
CA LEU A 58 -6.78 14.73 18.62
C LEU A 58 -7.78 15.84 18.83
N ARG A 59 -8.19 16.45 17.73
CA ARG A 59 -9.35 17.32 17.67
C ARG A 59 -10.33 16.73 16.66
N ILE A 60 -11.59 16.62 17.03
CA ILE A 60 -12.65 16.15 16.14
C ILE A 60 -13.73 17.21 16.16
N VAL A 61 -14.01 17.77 15.00
CA VAL A 61 -15.09 18.71 14.78
C VAL A 61 -16.22 17.97 14.11
N ALA A 62 -17.40 17.95 14.74
CA ALA A 62 -18.57 17.26 14.20
C ALA A 62 -19.84 18.12 14.28
N ASN A 63 -20.76 17.92 13.34
CA ASN A 63 -22.13 18.42 13.50
C ASN A 63 -22.81 17.71 14.69
N PRO A 64 -23.88 18.30 15.28
CA PRO A 64 -24.64 17.64 16.34
C PRO A 64 -25.02 16.22 15.94
N THR A 65 -24.64 15.23 16.76
CA THR A 65 -24.72 13.81 16.41
C THR A 65 -24.79 12.92 17.65
N PRO A 66 -25.49 11.77 17.58
CA PRO A 66 -25.43 10.73 18.61
C PRO A 66 -24.18 9.84 18.50
N LEU A 67 -23.27 10.06 17.54
CA LEU A 67 -22.07 9.24 17.38
C LEU A 67 -21.21 9.23 18.66
N PRO A 68 -20.70 8.07 19.09
CA PRO A 68 -19.84 7.96 20.27
C PRO A 68 -18.38 8.36 19.95
N LEU A 69 -18.20 9.56 19.37
CA LEU A 69 -16.91 10.08 18.91
C LEU A 69 -15.87 10.20 20.04
N GLY A 70 -16.30 10.58 21.24
CA GLY A 70 -15.41 10.66 22.41
C GLY A 70 -14.83 9.30 22.81
N GLU A 71 -15.65 8.25 22.84
CA GLU A 71 -15.20 6.90 23.17
C GLU A 71 -14.28 6.33 22.08
N ALA A 72 -14.65 6.52 20.81
CA ALA A 72 -13.82 6.10 19.69
C ALA A 72 -12.46 6.83 19.67
N ALA A 73 -12.45 8.14 19.94
CA ALA A 73 -11.22 8.92 20.04
C ALA A 73 -10.33 8.46 21.20
N ALA A 74 -10.92 8.12 22.36
CA ALA A 74 -10.21 7.55 23.51
C ALA A 74 -9.53 6.22 23.19
N ARG A 75 -10.14 5.38 22.33
CA ARG A 75 -9.55 4.13 21.86
C ARG A 75 -8.50 4.33 20.77
N ALA A 76 -8.70 5.30 19.88
CA ALA A 76 -7.77 5.58 18.78
C ALA A 76 -6.48 6.29 19.26
N TRP A 77 -6.59 7.23 20.20
CA TRP A 77 -5.48 8.11 20.58
C TRP A 77 -4.21 7.36 21.02
N PRO A 78 -4.25 6.34 21.90
CA PRO A 78 -3.04 5.62 22.31
C PRO A 78 -2.32 4.94 21.12
N VAL A 79 -3.06 4.47 20.13
CA VAL A 79 -2.51 3.80 18.94
C VAL A 79 -1.87 4.81 17.99
N ILE A 80 -2.49 5.98 17.83
CA ILE A 80 -1.94 7.12 17.06
C ILE A 80 -0.66 7.65 17.72
N ASP A 81 -0.70 7.92 19.02
CA ASP A 81 0.45 8.40 19.80
C ASP A 81 1.58 7.36 19.82
N SER A 82 1.26 6.06 19.88
CA SER A 82 2.28 5.01 19.79
C SER A 82 3.01 4.96 18.44
N LEU A 83 2.36 5.32 17.33
CA LEU A 83 2.99 5.31 16.01
C LEU A 83 3.75 6.60 15.74
N TYR A 84 3.09 7.75 15.90
CA TYR A 84 3.64 9.04 15.51
C TYR A 84 4.42 9.74 16.62
N GLY A 85 4.25 9.30 17.88
CA GLY A 85 4.98 9.81 19.03
C GLY A 85 4.89 11.33 19.18
N SER A 86 6.01 12.03 19.26
CA SER A 86 6.03 13.49 19.40
C SER A 86 5.34 14.22 18.23
N GLU A 87 5.41 13.67 17.02
CA GLU A 87 4.77 14.25 15.84
C GLU A 87 3.24 14.18 15.89
N ALA A 88 2.66 13.33 16.74
CA ALA A 88 1.21 13.28 16.98
C ALA A 88 0.67 14.63 17.49
N GLN A 89 1.51 15.49 18.10
CA GLN A 89 1.10 16.81 18.57
C GLN A 89 0.61 17.74 17.45
N ARG A 90 1.03 17.50 16.20
CA ARG A 90 0.54 18.23 15.02
C ARG A 90 -0.97 18.09 14.82
N LEU A 91 -1.58 17.02 15.33
CA LEU A 91 -3.03 16.78 15.24
C LEU A 91 -3.85 17.82 16.01
N THR A 92 -3.24 18.56 16.95
CA THR A 92 -3.89 19.68 17.63
C THR A 92 -4.33 20.76 16.66
N ARG A 93 -3.59 20.95 15.56
CA ARG A 93 -3.86 21.94 14.51
C ARG A 93 -4.51 21.35 13.26
N ARG A 94 -4.83 20.05 13.28
CA ARG A 94 -5.38 19.31 12.15
C ARG A 94 -6.56 18.46 12.63
N PRO A 95 -7.73 19.09 12.88
CA PRO A 95 -8.87 18.35 13.36
C PRO A 95 -9.37 17.36 12.31
N TYR A 96 -9.91 16.23 12.76
CA TYR A 96 -10.85 15.48 11.94
C TYR A 96 -12.11 16.31 11.76
N ILE A 97 -12.64 16.29 10.55
CA ILE A 97 -13.93 16.88 10.23
C ILE A 97 -14.87 15.70 9.99
N VAL A 98 -15.84 15.50 10.88
CA VAL A 98 -16.80 14.40 10.80
C VAL A 98 -18.18 14.96 10.53
N HIS A 99 -18.79 14.48 9.45
CA HIS A 99 -20.14 14.80 9.08
C HIS A 99 -20.99 13.57 9.25
N ALA A 100 -21.67 13.59 10.38
CA ALA A 100 -22.45 12.48 10.83
C ALA A 100 -23.86 12.61 10.20
N TYR A 101 -24.39 11.54 9.58
CA TYR A 101 -25.70 11.56 8.91
C TYR A 101 -26.61 10.41 9.37
N ASP A 102 -27.92 10.62 9.26
CA ASP A 102 -28.92 9.58 9.46
C ASP A 102 -28.94 8.64 8.24
N PRO A 103 -28.58 7.35 8.36
CA PRO A 103 -28.59 6.43 7.24
C PRO A 103 -29.99 6.15 6.67
N ASP A 104 -31.04 6.40 7.44
CA ASP A 104 -32.42 6.09 7.05
C ASP A 104 -33.12 7.27 6.34
N THR A 105 -32.43 8.41 6.19
CA THR A 105 -32.98 9.58 5.52
C THR A 105 -32.91 9.47 3.99
N ALA A 106 -33.99 9.82 3.31
CA ALA A 106 -34.04 9.96 1.86
C ALA A 106 -33.57 11.35 1.37
N VAL A 107 -33.17 12.24 2.30
CA VAL A 107 -32.74 13.59 1.97
C VAL A 107 -31.41 13.55 1.19
N PRO A 108 -31.30 14.24 0.03
CA PRO A 108 -30.06 14.33 -0.70
C PRO A 108 -28.93 14.88 0.17
N ARG A 109 -27.83 14.12 0.23
CA ARG A 109 -26.65 14.50 1.01
C ARG A 109 -25.88 15.62 0.30
N PRO A 110 -25.51 16.70 1.00
CA PRO A 110 -24.59 17.68 0.43
C PRO A 110 -23.22 17.01 0.21
N VAL A 111 -22.63 17.22 -0.97
CA VAL A 111 -21.30 16.67 -1.29
C VAL A 111 -20.26 17.36 -0.42
N LEU A 112 -19.66 16.60 0.50
CA LEU A 112 -18.54 17.06 1.29
C LEU A 112 -17.23 16.86 0.53
N HIS A 113 -16.53 17.97 0.28
CA HIS A 113 -15.19 17.96 -0.29
C HIS A 113 -14.10 17.74 0.77
N VAL A 114 -14.43 18.02 2.05
CA VAL A 114 -13.50 17.89 3.17
C VAL A 114 -14.18 17.16 4.34
N GLY A 115 -13.48 16.19 4.90
CA GLY A 115 -13.94 15.42 6.06
C GLY A 115 -14.48 14.05 5.73
N MET A 116 -15.04 13.37 6.73
CA MET A 116 -15.56 12.02 6.63
C MET A 116 -17.07 12.03 6.86
N GLU A 117 -17.82 11.44 5.93
CA GLU A 117 -19.24 11.16 6.13
C GLU A 117 -19.41 9.85 6.90
N VAL A 118 -20.15 9.90 8.01
CA VAL A 118 -20.30 8.74 8.91
C VAL A 118 -21.77 8.54 9.29
N PRO A 119 -22.35 7.36 9.05
CA PRO A 119 -23.69 7.02 9.54
C PRO A 119 -23.78 7.12 11.07
N TRP A 120 -24.83 7.72 11.62
CA TRP A 120 -25.04 7.87 13.07
C TRP A 120 -25.15 6.54 13.83
N ASN A 121 -25.51 5.44 13.15
CA ASN A 121 -25.54 4.09 13.72
C ASN A 121 -24.18 3.37 13.68
N THR A 122 -23.08 4.07 13.33
CA THR A 122 -21.74 3.47 13.30
C THR A 122 -21.26 3.08 14.68
N SER A 123 -20.84 1.81 14.85
CA SER A 123 -20.32 1.30 16.12
C SER A 123 -19.03 2.02 16.56
N VAL A 124 -18.77 2.04 17.88
CA VAL A 124 -17.51 2.57 18.44
C VAL A 124 -16.29 1.93 17.79
N SER A 125 -16.31 0.61 17.57
CA SER A 125 -15.21 -0.13 16.95
C SER A 125 -14.97 0.33 15.52
N SER A 126 -16.03 0.40 14.70
CA SER A 126 -15.93 0.90 13.31
C SER A 126 -15.46 2.35 13.26
N LEU A 127 -15.95 3.20 14.16
CA LEU A 127 -15.55 4.60 14.26
C LEU A 127 -14.08 4.73 14.68
N THR A 128 -13.60 3.89 15.60
CA THR A 128 -12.19 3.83 15.99
C THR A 128 -11.31 3.45 14.80
N LEU A 129 -11.72 2.44 14.02
CA LEU A 129 -11.03 2.03 12.80
C LEU A 129 -10.96 3.18 11.79
N LEU A 130 -12.09 3.88 11.56
CA LEU A 130 -12.16 5.02 10.66
C LEU A 130 -11.19 6.14 11.05
N LEU A 131 -11.12 6.48 12.35
CA LEU A 131 -10.18 7.48 12.84
C LEU A 131 -8.73 7.05 12.56
N LEU A 132 -8.37 5.80 12.85
CA LEU A 132 -7.00 5.31 12.67
C LEU A 132 -6.57 5.25 11.20
N SER A 133 -7.47 4.83 10.31
CA SER A 133 -7.23 4.78 8.87
C SER A 133 -7.09 6.15 8.23
N ASN A 134 -7.68 7.19 8.83
CA ASN A 134 -7.77 8.54 8.26
C ASN A 134 -7.10 9.61 9.13
N ALA A 135 -6.09 9.24 9.93
CA ALA A 135 -5.35 10.21 10.73
C ALA A 135 -4.86 11.39 9.87
N PRO A 136 -5.22 12.66 10.18
CA PRO A 136 -4.90 13.82 9.34
C PRO A 136 -3.44 14.27 9.54
N MET A 137 -2.53 13.30 9.58
CA MET A 137 -1.10 13.53 9.55
C MET A 137 -0.68 14.04 8.17
N PRO A 138 0.31 14.94 8.10
CA PRO A 138 0.95 15.30 6.84
C PRO A 138 1.47 14.06 6.12
N ASP A 139 1.35 14.05 4.80
CA ASP A 139 1.96 13.01 3.99
C ASP A 139 3.48 13.02 4.19
N PRO A 140 4.11 11.83 4.21
CA PRO A 140 5.56 11.75 4.14
C PRO A 140 6.06 12.25 2.79
N ASP A 141 7.38 12.41 2.67
CA ASP A 141 8.01 12.73 1.39
C ASP A 141 7.64 11.71 0.29
N PRO A 142 7.73 12.10 -1.00
CA PRO A 142 7.32 11.23 -2.10
C PRO A 142 7.99 9.86 -2.11
N ALA A 143 9.27 9.76 -1.75
CA ALA A 143 10.01 8.50 -1.78
C ALA A 143 9.47 7.50 -0.74
N LEU A 144 9.26 7.96 0.50
CA LEU A 144 8.66 7.11 1.54
C LEU A 144 7.21 6.74 1.21
N ARG A 145 6.44 7.69 0.66
CA ARG A 145 5.05 7.45 0.24
C ARG A 145 4.96 6.42 -0.89
N GLU A 146 5.84 6.50 -1.88
CA GLU A 146 5.90 5.55 -3.00
C GLU A 146 6.32 4.15 -2.52
N TRP A 147 7.32 4.09 -1.64
CA TRP A 147 7.76 2.83 -1.04
C TRP A 147 6.65 2.15 -0.21
N LEU A 148 5.84 2.92 0.52
CA LEU A 148 4.68 2.39 1.27
C LEU A 148 3.42 2.20 0.43
N ASN A 149 3.37 2.74 -0.80
CA ASN A 149 2.15 2.90 -1.59
C ASN A 149 1.03 3.64 -0.85
N GLY A 150 1.40 4.67 -0.08
CA GLY A 150 0.45 5.46 0.71
C GLY A 150 1.06 6.03 2.00
N PRO A 151 0.22 6.67 2.83
CA PRO A 151 0.65 7.17 4.13
C PRO A 151 0.89 6.02 5.12
N LEU A 152 1.86 6.18 6.03
CA LEU A 152 2.05 5.25 7.12
C LEU A 152 0.93 5.42 8.14
N ARG A 153 0.07 4.40 8.29
CA ARG A 153 -1.06 4.39 9.22
C ARG A 153 -0.79 3.46 10.41
N PRO A 154 -1.43 3.66 11.57
CA PRO A 154 -1.33 2.73 12.68
C PRO A 154 -1.92 1.37 12.31
N SER A 155 -1.17 0.29 12.59
CA SER A 155 -1.70 -1.06 12.43
C SER A 155 -2.64 -1.41 13.58
N LEU A 156 -3.84 -1.82 13.19
CA LEU A 156 -4.90 -2.28 14.10
C LEU A 156 -4.87 -3.78 14.34
N ARG A 157 -4.16 -4.50 13.48
CA ARG A 157 -4.15 -5.96 13.40
C ARG A 157 -2.73 -6.47 13.25
N ALA A 158 -1.79 -5.88 14.00
CA ALA A 158 -0.35 -6.11 13.84
C ALA A 158 0.06 -7.59 13.84
N THR A 159 -0.64 -8.46 14.57
CA THR A 159 -0.40 -9.91 14.54
C THR A 159 -0.88 -10.54 13.22
N GLN A 160 -2.05 -10.15 12.73
CA GLN A 160 -2.60 -10.65 11.46
C GLN A 160 -1.76 -10.12 10.27
N ASP A 161 -1.34 -8.86 10.31
CA ASP A 161 -0.48 -8.27 9.28
C ASP A 161 0.87 -9.01 9.17
N ARG A 162 1.47 -9.34 10.33
CA ARG A 162 2.68 -10.17 10.38
C ARG A 162 2.43 -11.60 9.89
N GLY A 163 1.30 -12.21 10.23
CA GLY A 163 0.91 -13.54 9.74
C GLY A 163 0.65 -13.57 8.23
N ALA A 164 0.03 -12.52 7.67
CA ALA A 164 -0.16 -12.36 6.23
C ALA A 164 1.18 -12.16 5.51
N THR A 165 2.08 -11.37 6.10
CA THR A 165 3.46 -11.20 5.61
C THR A 165 4.24 -12.52 5.64
N TYR A 166 4.05 -13.35 6.67
CA TYR A 166 4.62 -14.70 6.72
C TYR A 166 4.14 -15.55 5.55
N VAL A 167 2.82 -15.55 5.27
CA VAL A 167 2.27 -16.29 4.12
C VAL A 167 2.90 -15.81 2.83
N GLN A 168 2.96 -14.50 2.60
CA GLN A 168 3.65 -13.94 1.42
C GLN A 168 5.08 -14.44 1.32
N LEU A 169 5.83 -14.42 2.42
CA LEU A 169 7.24 -14.82 2.43
C LEU A 169 7.45 -16.30 2.06
N VAL A 170 6.55 -17.20 2.46
CA VAL A 170 6.66 -18.64 2.17
C VAL A 170 5.99 -19.06 0.85
N THR A 171 5.08 -18.25 0.31
CA THR A 171 4.40 -18.52 -0.97
C THR A 171 4.93 -17.65 -2.12
N ALA A 172 5.84 -16.71 -1.86
CA ALA A 172 6.36 -15.82 -2.89
C ALA A 172 7.07 -16.61 -3.99
N PRO A 173 6.76 -16.35 -5.27
CA PRO A 173 7.41 -17.02 -6.39
C PRO A 173 8.87 -16.56 -6.54
N SER A 174 9.24 -15.38 -6.01
CA SER A 174 10.57 -14.78 -6.08
C SER A 174 11.61 -15.51 -5.22
N GLN A 175 12.81 -15.74 -5.78
CA GLN A 175 13.94 -16.30 -5.07
C GLN A 175 14.47 -15.35 -3.99
N ALA A 176 14.39 -14.03 -4.19
CA ALA A 176 14.80 -13.07 -3.16
C ALA A 176 13.96 -13.25 -1.87
N ALA A 177 12.65 -13.47 -2.01
CA ALA A 177 11.78 -13.75 -0.87
C ALA A 177 12.08 -15.10 -0.21
N ARG A 178 12.33 -16.16 -1.01
CA ARG A 178 12.74 -17.47 -0.48
C ARG A 178 14.07 -17.40 0.27
N ASP A 179 15.09 -16.75 -0.30
CA ASP A 179 16.39 -16.60 0.34
C ASP A 179 16.30 -15.73 1.59
N CYS A 180 15.43 -14.71 1.59
CA CYS A 180 15.09 -13.96 2.79
C CYS A 180 14.50 -14.88 3.87
N PHE A 181 13.51 -15.72 3.53
CA PHE A 181 12.97 -16.72 4.45
C PHE A 181 14.06 -17.63 5.01
N LEU A 182 15.04 -18.03 4.18
CA LEU A 182 16.16 -18.89 4.58
C LEU A 182 17.23 -18.17 5.41
N GLY A 183 17.20 -16.85 5.50
CA GLY A 183 18.07 -16.06 6.40
C GLY A 183 19.10 -15.18 5.70
N ALA A 184 19.08 -15.09 4.37
CA ALA A 184 19.96 -14.17 3.64
C ALA A 184 19.44 -12.72 3.79
N LEU A 185 20.02 -11.95 4.72
CA LEU A 185 19.55 -10.60 5.04
C LEU A 185 19.66 -9.61 3.88
N SER A 186 20.68 -9.74 3.02
CA SER A 186 20.76 -8.95 1.79
C SER A 186 19.56 -9.19 0.88
N ARG A 187 19.09 -10.43 0.78
CA ARG A 187 17.88 -10.78 0.00
C ARG A 187 16.60 -10.30 0.65
N CYS A 188 16.54 -10.22 1.98
CA CYS A 188 15.44 -9.54 2.65
C CYS A 188 15.38 -8.05 2.30
N ARG A 189 16.54 -7.39 2.18
CA ARG A 189 16.61 -5.98 1.77
C ARG A 189 16.16 -5.78 0.33
N ASP A 190 16.57 -6.67 -0.58
CA ASP A 190 16.11 -6.67 -1.97
C ASP A 190 14.59 -6.88 -2.04
N ALA A 191 14.07 -7.86 -1.30
CA ALA A 191 12.65 -8.21 -1.30
C ALA A 191 11.74 -7.13 -0.68
N LEU A 192 12.24 -6.41 0.32
CA LEU A 192 11.57 -5.26 0.95
C LEU A 192 11.84 -3.94 0.22
N GLU A 193 12.74 -3.93 -0.75
CA GLU A 193 13.14 -2.75 -1.54
C GLU A 193 13.57 -1.57 -0.67
N VAL A 194 14.28 -1.84 0.42
CA VAL A 194 14.72 -0.80 1.36
C VAL A 194 15.85 0.07 0.78
N ASN A 195 16.57 -0.46 -0.22
CA ASN A 195 17.61 0.24 -0.95
C ASN A 195 17.18 0.44 -2.40
N ALA A 196 17.54 1.60 -2.97
CA ALA A 196 17.38 1.83 -4.40
C ALA A 196 18.37 0.93 -5.16
N SER A 197 17.86 -0.15 -5.77
CA SER A 197 18.66 -0.96 -6.70
C SER A 197 18.70 -0.29 -8.07
N THR A 198 19.89 -0.24 -8.68
CA THR A 198 20.06 0.22 -10.06
C THR A 198 19.54 -0.79 -11.09
N ASP A 199 19.42 -2.07 -10.71
CA ASP A 199 18.80 -3.11 -11.54
C ASP A 199 17.81 -3.93 -10.70
N VAL A 200 16.53 -3.58 -10.84
CA VAL A 200 15.42 -4.25 -10.16
C VAL A 200 15.31 -5.71 -10.58
N ILE A 201 15.64 -6.04 -11.84
CA ILE A 201 15.48 -7.39 -12.38
C ILE A 201 16.42 -8.36 -11.67
N THR A 202 17.68 -7.99 -11.48
CA THR A 202 18.66 -8.84 -10.80
C THR A 202 18.48 -8.88 -9.28
N ALA A 203 17.93 -7.82 -8.68
CA ALA A 203 17.59 -7.79 -7.27
C ALA A 203 16.39 -8.68 -6.93
N TRP A 204 15.29 -8.57 -7.67
CA TRP A 204 14.05 -9.31 -7.39
C TRP A 204 14.07 -10.74 -7.94
N TYR A 205 14.74 -10.94 -9.07
CA TYR A 205 14.77 -12.21 -9.79
C TYR A 205 16.21 -12.63 -10.09
N PRO A 206 16.98 -13.06 -9.07
CA PRO A 206 18.40 -13.32 -9.23
C PRO A 206 18.72 -14.51 -10.15
N SER A 207 17.84 -15.51 -10.27
CA SER A 207 18.10 -16.68 -11.14
C SER A 207 17.58 -16.54 -12.57
N ALA A 208 18.33 -17.14 -13.49
CA ALA A 208 17.95 -17.23 -14.89
C ALA A 208 16.64 -18.01 -15.10
N ALA A 209 16.44 -19.08 -14.32
CA ALA A 209 15.23 -19.89 -14.39
C ALA A 209 13.97 -19.08 -14.04
N GLU A 210 14.07 -18.21 -13.03
CA GLU A 210 12.98 -17.34 -12.59
C GLU A 210 12.66 -16.24 -13.62
N ARG A 211 13.68 -15.57 -14.15
CA ARG A 211 13.50 -14.59 -15.23
C ARG A 211 12.83 -15.21 -16.46
N ARG A 212 13.24 -16.44 -16.83
CA ARG A 212 12.59 -17.19 -17.93
C ARG A 212 11.15 -17.54 -17.59
N ALA A 213 10.87 -18.00 -16.37
CA ALA A 213 9.52 -18.34 -15.93
C ALA A 213 8.57 -17.13 -15.97
N LEU A 214 9.04 -15.93 -15.61
CA LEU A 214 8.27 -14.70 -15.73
C LEU A 214 7.96 -14.36 -17.19
N VAL A 215 8.97 -14.41 -18.06
CA VAL A 215 8.77 -14.08 -19.48
C VAL A 215 7.81 -15.07 -20.15
N VAL A 216 8.01 -16.37 -19.93
CA VAL A 216 7.27 -17.45 -20.62
C VAL A 216 5.93 -17.78 -19.95
N GLY A 217 5.77 -17.48 -18.67
CA GLY A 217 4.52 -17.68 -17.92
C GLY A 217 3.71 -16.40 -17.88
N ASP A 218 4.13 -15.45 -17.04
CA ASP A 218 3.33 -14.27 -16.67
C ASP A 218 3.22 -13.23 -17.80
N PHE A 219 4.26 -13.13 -18.64
CA PHE A 219 4.35 -12.12 -19.70
C PHE A 219 4.34 -12.72 -21.12
N ALA A 220 3.90 -13.97 -21.27
CA ALA A 220 3.88 -14.65 -22.56
C ALA A 220 3.07 -13.86 -23.60
N ASP A 221 1.86 -13.47 -23.24
CA ASP A 221 0.95 -12.74 -24.13
C ASP A 221 1.51 -11.38 -24.54
N TYR A 222 2.33 -10.74 -23.70
CA TYR A 222 2.93 -9.44 -23.98
C TYR A 222 4.16 -9.52 -24.91
N PHE A 223 4.96 -10.58 -24.79
CA PHE A 223 6.21 -10.71 -25.54
C PHE A 223 6.12 -11.63 -26.76
N ASN A 224 5.19 -12.59 -26.78
CA ASN A 224 5.05 -13.60 -27.82
C ASN A 224 4.31 -13.09 -29.07
N HIS A 225 4.59 -11.86 -29.50
CA HIS A 225 4.03 -11.27 -30.70
C HIS A 225 4.88 -10.10 -31.23
N GLY A 226 4.62 -9.71 -32.49
CA GLY A 226 5.23 -8.53 -33.10
C GLY A 226 6.76 -8.55 -33.07
N ALA A 227 7.37 -7.40 -32.78
CA ALA A 227 8.82 -7.23 -32.76
C ALA A 227 9.54 -8.05 -31.67
N ASN A 228 8.83 -8.44 -30.60
CA ASN A 228 9.41 -9.15 -29.46
C ASN A 228 9.42 -10.68 -29.64
N ALA A 229 8.67 -11.24 -30.60
CA ALA A 229 8.48 -12.69 -30.73
C ALA A 229 9.79 -13.48 -30.93
N ALA A 230 10.77 -12.93 -31.65
CA ALA A 230 12.07 -13.57 -31.82
C ALA A 230 12.87 -13.61 -30.51
N ALA A 231 12.90 -12.50 -29.78
CA ALA A 231 13.55 -12.42 -28.47
C ALA A 231 12.83 -13.31 -27.44
N PHE A 232 11.50 -13.37 -27.46
CA PHE A 232 10.71 -14.25 -26.63
C PHE A 232 11.10 -15.72 -26.82
N ARG A 233 11.16 -16.21 -28.07
CA ARG A 233 11.59 -17.58 -28.37
C ARG A 233 13.00 -17.88 -27.87
N SER A 234 13.94 -16.97 -28.10
CA SER A 234 15.32 -17.10 -27.61
C SER A 234 15.39 -17.17 -26.08
N CYS A 235 14.58 -16.39 -25.37
CA CYS A 235 14.45 -16.50 -23.91
C CYS A 235 13.87 -17.86 -23.50
N ALA A 236 12.79 -18.32 -24.16
CA ALA A 236 12.16 -19.60 -23.87
C ALA A 236 13.12 -20.80 -24.05
N GLU A 237 13.98 -20.73 -25.07
CA GLU A 237 15.05 -21.69 -25.37
C GLU A 237 16.23 -21.64 -24.38
N GLY A 238 16.28 -20.64 -23.49
CA GLY A 238 17.24 -20.57 -22.37
C GLY A 238 18.19 -19.39 -22.38
N SER A 239 18.06 -18.43 -23.30
CA SER A 239 18.90 -17.22 -23.30
C SER A 239 18.50 -16.25 -22.19
N ASP A 240 19.21 -16.33 -21.06
CA ASP A 240 18.95 -15.49 -19.89
C ASP A 240 19.15 -13.99 -20.14
N SER A 241 20.18 -13.61 -20.91
CA SER A 241 20.42 -12.21 -21.26
C SER A 241 19.26 -11.64 -22.08
N THR A 242 18.65 -12.45 -22.95
CA THR A 242 17.45 -12.08 -23.69
C THR A 242 16.25 -11.94 -22.75
N CYS A 243 16.05 -12.88 -21.82
CA CYS A 243 14.99 -12.79 -20.81
C CYS A 243 15.11 -11.50 -19.98
N ALA A 244 16.31 -11.18 -19.49
CA ALA A 244 16.57 -9.98 -18.70
C ALA A 244 16.36 -8.71 -19.54
N THR A 245 16.75 -8.71 -20.82
CA THR A 245 16.52 -7.57 -21.72
C THR A 245 15.03 -7.33 -21.93
N LEU A 246 14.24 -8.38 -22.18
CA LEU A 246 12.79 -8.26 -22.31
C LEU A 246 12.17 -7.68 -21.03
N LEU A 247 12.52 -8.22 -19.86
CA LEU A 247 11.99 -7.74 -18.58
C LEU A 247 12.36 -6.28 -18.30
N ARG A 248 13.54 -5.81 -18.71
CA ARG A 248 13.94 -4.40 -18.56
C ARG A 248 13.14 -3.42 -19.43
N THR A 249 12.42 -3.90 -20.44
CA THR A 249 11.51 -3.05 -21.21
C THR A 249 10.23 -2.73 -20.45
N LEU A 250 9.91 -3.51 -19.41
CA LEU A 250 8.74 -3.28 -18.56
C LEU A 250 9.05 -2.24 -17.49
N HIS A 251 8.05 -1.43 -17.16
CA HIS A 251 8.13 -0.58 -15.98
C HIS A 251 8.10 -1.45 -14.71
N SER A 252 8.91 -1.12 -13.71
CA SER A 252 9.05 -1.93 -12.48
C SER A 252 7.74 -2.09 -11.71
N SER A 253 6.78 -1.19 -11.88
CA SER A 253 5.45 -1.26 -11.27
C SER A 253 4.57 -2.40 -11.79
N VAL A 254 4.88 -2.96 -12.97
CA VAL A 254 4.12 -4.07 -13.57
C VAL A 254 4.70 -5.43 -13.14
N LEU A 255 5.96 -5.45 -12.70
CA LEU A 255 6.63 -6.67 -12.28
C LEU A 255 6.10 -7.15 -10.92
N PRO A 256 5.80 -8.45 -10.74
CA PRO A 256 5.39 -9.00 -9.45
C PRO A 256 6.46 -8.79 -8.37
N ARG A 257 6.20 -7.89 -7.42
CA ARG A 257 7.12 -7.61 -6.31
C ARG A 257 7.39 -8.86 -5.46
N PRO A 258 8.62 -9.07 -4.96
CA PRO A 258 8.93 -10.20 -4.08
C PRO A 258 8.08 -10.21 -2.79
N LEU A 259 7.84 -9.03 -2.21
CA LEU A 259 6.96 -8.82 -1.07
C LEU A 259 6.07 -7.58 -1.31
N GLY A 260 4.82 -7.64 -0.82
CA GLY A 260 3.85 -6.57 -0.96
C GLY A 260 4.11 -5.37 -0.04
N TYR A 261 3.34 -4.30 -0.23
CA TYR A 261 3.44 -3.08 0.58
C TYR A 261 3.12 -3.31 2.06
N ASP A 262 2.27 -4.29 2.39
CA ASP A 262 2.00 -4.66 3.78
C ASP A 262 3.26 -5.14 4.50
N ALA A 263 4.12 -5.92 3.82
CA ALA A 263 5.39 -6.36 4.38
C ALA A 263 6.31 -5.18 4.72
N ARG A 264 6.35 -4.17 3.86
CA ARG A 264 7.09 -2.91 4.08
C ARG A 264 6.52 -2.12 5.25
N ALA A 265 5.20 -2.03 5.34
CA ALA A 265 4.52 -1.39 6.46
C ALA A 265 4.87 -2.07 7.79
N THR A 266 4.93 -3.42 7.85
CA THR A 266 5.35 -4.12 9.07
C THR A 266 6.80 -3.83 9.47
N LEU A 267 7.71 -3.64 8.51
CA LEU A 267 9.08 -3.19 8.78
C LEU A 267 9.09 -1.76 9.35
N ALA A 268 8.32 -0.85 8.75
CA ALA A 268 8.21 0.53 9.23
C ALA A 268 7.63 0.60 10.65
N HIS A 269 6.58 -0.16 10.94
CA HIS A 269 6.00 -0.25 12.28
C HIS A 269 6.98 -0.83 13.30
N LEU A 270 7.78 -1.83 12.92
CA LEU A 270 8.83 -2.35 13.79
C LEU A 270 9.87 -1.27 14.08
N ALA A 271 10.37 -0.58 13.06
CA ALA A 271 11.38 0.47 13.22
C ALA A 271 10.91 1.56 14.18
N LEU A 272 9.68 2.03 14.02
CA LEU A 272 9.09 3.05 14.88
C LEU A 272 8.88 2.56 16.32
N ARG A 273 8.41 1.31 16.49
CA ARG A 273 8.24 0.72 17.82
C ARG A 273 9.57 0.57 18.55
N LEU A 274 10.65 0.19 17.86
CA LEU A 274 11.98 0.06 18.45
C LEU A 274 12.61 1.42 18.77
N GLY A 275 12.39 2.41 17.90
CA GLY A 275 12.95 3.76 18.07
C GLY A 275 12.23 4.64 19.09
N GLY A 276 11.05 4.22 19.57
CA GLY A 276 10.26 4.95 20.56
C GLY A 276 9.63 6.23 20.03
N ARG A 277 9.30 7.16 20.93
CA ARG A 277 8.46 8.34 20.65
C ARG A 277 9.03 9.30 19.58
N GLU A 278 10.35 9.38 19.45
CA GLU A 278 10.99 10.28 18.47
C GLU A 278 11.32 9.58 17.14
N ALA A 279 10.97 8.30 16.98
CA ALA A 279 11.33 7.52 15.80
C ALA A 279 10.70 8.08 14.52
N TYR A 280 9.44 8.49 14.58
CA TYR A 280 8.74 9.04 13.43
C TYR A 280 9.34 10.39 12.99
N HIS A 281 9.73 11.23 13.95
CA HIS A 281 10.48 12.45 13.66
C HIS A 281 11.80 12.15 12.95
N ARG A 282 12.60 11.22 13.47
CA ARG A 282 13.88 10.79 12.87
C ARG A 282 13.70 10.21 11.46
N LEU A 283 12.64 9.43 11.23
CA LEU A 283 12.31 8.85 9.92
C LEU A 283 12.12 9.93 8.84
N LEU A 284 11.58 11.10 9.23
CA LEU A 284 11.29 12.21 8.33
C LEU A 284 12.42 13.24 8.23
N ALA A 285 13.47 13.14 9.04
CA ALA A 285 14.50 14.16 9.16
C ALA A 285 15.42 14.25 7.93
N ASP A 286 15.83 13.11 7.37
CA ASP A 286 16.66 13.04 6.17
C ASP A 286 15.89 12.38 5.03
N THR A 287 15.32 13.20 4.14
CA THR A 287 14.54 12.74 2.99
C THR A 287 15.41 12.34 1.80
N ALA A 288 16.72 12.65 1.81
CA ALA A 288 17.64 12.30 0.74
C ALA A 288 18.23 10.89 0.91
N ALA A 289 18.28 10.39 2.16
CA ALA A 289 18.71 9.04 2.44
C ALA A 289 17.75 7.96 1.90
N ALA A 290 18.30 6.78 1.59
CA ALA A 290 17.50 5.61 1.22
C ALA A 290 16.55 5.20 2.37
N VAL A 291 15.38 4.64 2.03
CA VAL A 291 14.35 4.29 3.01
C VAL A 291 14.86 3.33 4.09
N GLY A 292 15.70 2.36 3.72
CA GLY A 292 16.35 1.43 4.66
C GLY A 292 17.20 2.13 5.71
N ALA A 293 18.08 3.03 5.27
CA ALA A 293 18.93 3.83 6.16
C ALA A 293 18.09 4.72 7.09
N ARG A 294 17.02 5.33 6.57
CA ARG A 294 16.09 6.16 7.36
C ARG A 294 15.36 5.34 8.43
N LEU A 295 14.88 4.15 8.07
CA LEU A 295 14.23 3.23 9.01
C LEU A 295 15.19 2.73 10.08
N ALA A 296 16.42 2.39 9.70
CA ALA A 296 17.48 1.98 10.62
C ALA A 296 17.82 3.10 11.62
N PHE A 297 17.98 4.33 11.12
CA PHE A 297 18.21 5.53 11.93
C PHE A 297 17.03 5.82 12.87
N ALA A 298 15.79 5.71 12.37
CA ALA A 298 14.58 5.83 13.17
C ALA A 298 14.54 4.79 14.29
N ALA A 299 14.91 3.54 14.02
CA ALA A 299 14.96 2.45 14.99
C ALA A 299 16.13 2.55 15.99
N GLY A 300 17.18 3.32 15.67
CA GLY A 300 18.42 3.35 16.46
C GLY A 300 19.26 2.07 16.30
N LEU A 301 19.15 1.39 15.16
CA LEU A 301 19.81 0.11 14.88
C LEU A 301 20.54 0.17 13.53
N SER A 302 21.40 -0.81 13.24
CA SER A 302 21.87 -1.02 11.87
C SER A 302 20.75 -1.64 11.01
N GLU A 303 20.81 -1.40 9.69
CA GLU A 303 19.83 -1.92 8.74
C GLU A 303 19.74 -3.46 8.79
N ASP A 304 20.88 -4.16 8.82
CA ASP A 304 20.90 -5.63 8.91
C ASP A 304 20.26 -6.12 10.23
N THR A 305 20.48 -5.41 11.35
CA THR A 305 19.86 -5.78 12.64
C THR A 305 18.35 -5.58 12.61
N LEU A 306 17.89 -4.46 12.03
CA LEU A 306 16.46 -4.17 11.89
C LEU A 306 15.78 -5.22 11.03
N VAL A 307 16.36 -5.57 9.88
CA VAL A 307 15.83 -6.57 8.95
C VAL A 307 15.86 -7.97 9.55
N ALA A 308 16.93 -8.33 10.27
CA ALA A 308 17.02 -9.60 10.98
C ALA A 308 15.92 -9.74 12.04
N ARG A 309 15.67 -8.67 12.82
CA ARG A 309 14.63 -8.65 13.84
C ARG A 309 13.23 -8.67 13.23
N TRP A 310 13.01 -7.93 12.16
CA TRP A 310 11.78 -8.00 11.38
C TRP A 310 11.49 -9.43 10.93
N ARG A 311 12.45 -10.07 10.27
CA ARG A 311 12.31 -11.45 9.79
C ARG A 311 11.98 -12.40 10.95
N ALA A 312 12.67 -12.28 12.08
CA ALA A 312 12.41 -13.10 13.25
C ALA A 312 10.96 -12.94 13.76
N GLU A 313 10.43 -11.72 13.78
CA GLU A 313 9.03 -11.47 14.17
C GLU A 313 8.01 -11.99 13.16
N ILE A 314 8.31 -11.91 11.86
CA ILE A 314 7.46 -12.49 10.81
C ILE A 314 7.40 -14.01 10.95
N ILE A 315 8.55 -14.67 11.15
CA ILE A 315 8.62 -16.13 11.34
C ILE A 315 7.88 -16.55 12.62
N ALA A 316 8.03 -15.79 13.70
CA ALA A 316 7.33 -16.04 14.95
C ALA A 316 5.80 -15.86 14.84
N ALA A 317 5.34 -15.04 13.89
CA ALA A 317 3.92 -14.80 13.62
C ALA A 317 3.28 -15.83 12.68
N ARG A 318 3.93 -16.99 12.46
CA ARG A 318 3.38 -18.09 11.67
C ARG A 318 1.92 -18.37 12.08
N PRO A 319 0.96 -18.32 11.13
CA PRO A 319 -0.43 -18.63 11.43
C PRO A 319 -0.55 -20.03 12.03
N ALA A 320 -1.38 -20.16 13.08
CA ALA A 320 -1.73 -21.47 13.61
C ALA A 320 -2.30 -22.31 12.45
N SER A 321 -1.79 -23.53 12.29
CA SER A 321 -2.36 -24.47 11.32
C SER A 321 -3.82 -24.70 11.72
N VAL A 322 -4.74 -24.43 10.80
CA VAL A 322 -6.12 -24.91 10.94
C VAL A 322 -6.04 -26.43 10.85
N ALA A 323 -5.91 -27.08 12.01
CA ALA A 323 -6.02 -28.51 12.10
C ALA A 323 -7.49 -28.83 11.78
N ILE A 324 -7.76 -29.27 10.55
CA ILE A 324 -9.07 -29.82 10.20
C ILE A 324 -9.26 -31.01 11.14
N PRO A 325 -10.25 -30.97 12.03
CA PRO A 325 -10.50 -32.11 12.90
C PRO A 325 -10.73 -33.33 12.03
N SER A 326 -10.28 -34.51 12.45
CA SER A 326 -10.45 -35.75 11.67
C SER A 326 -11.91 -36.02 11.26
N TRP A 327 -12.90 -35.50 12.02
CA TRP A 327 -14.32 -35.55 11.69
C TRP A 327 -14.78 -34.59 10.59
N GLY A 328 -13.99 -33.58 10.22
CA GLY A 328 -14.31 -32.67 9.11
C GLY A 328 -14.41 -33.38 7.76
N PHE A 329 -13.62 -34.45 7.58
CA PHE A 329 -13.71 -35.32 6.41
C PHE A 329 -15.05 -36.07 6.34
N VAL A 330 -15.59 -36.48 7.50
CA VAL A 330 -16.89 -37.16 7.59
C VAL A 330 -18.02 -36.22 7.19
N ILE A 331 -17.96 -34.94 7.60
CA ILE A 331 -18.95 -33.93 7.20
C ILE A 331 -18.86 -33.63 5.70
N ALA A 332 -17.66 -33.49 5.15
CA ALA A 332 -17.48 -33.27 3.72
C ALA A 332 -18.02 -34.44 2.89
N LEU A 333 -17.70 -35.69 3.28
CA LEU A 333 -18.28 -36.88 2.66
C LEU A 333 -19.79 -36.95 2.81
N GLY A 334 -20.32 -36.60 3.98
CA GLY A 334 -21.76 -36.54 4.23
C GLY A 334 -22.46 -35.59 3.26
N TRP A 335 -21.92 -34.39 3.05
CA TRP A 335 -22.46 -33.44 2.08
C TRP A 335 -22.31 -33.92 0.63
N ILE A 336 -21.19 -34.55 0.26
CA ILE A 336 -21.02 -35.15 -1.08
C ILE A 336 -22.10 -36.21 -1.34
N VAL A 337 -22.38 -37.07 -0.36
CA VAL A 337 -23.44 -38.09 -0.47
C VAL A 337 -24.82 -37.46 -0.56
N VAL A 338 -25.10 -36.42 0.22
CA VAL A 338 -26.38 -35.68 0.15
C VAL A 338 -26.56 -35.02 -1.21
N PHE A 339 -25.54 -34.32 -1.73
CA PHE A 339 -25.61 -33.69 -3.05
C PHE A 339 -25.69 -34.70 -4.19
N ALA A 340 -24.95 -35.81 -4.11
CA ALA A 340 -25.05 -36.92 -5.06
C ALA A 340 -26.45 -37.54 -5.02
N GLY A 341 -27.02 -37.75 -3.84
CA GLY A 341 -28.38 -38.24 -3.66
C GLY A 341 -29.44 -37.29 -4.21
N CYS A 342 -29.30 -35.99 -3.97
CA CYS A 342 -30.18 -34.97 -4.53
C CYS A 342 -30.08 -34.89 -6.06
N GLY A 343 -28.87 -34.99 -6.62
CA GLY A 343 -28.64 -35.00 -8.08
C GLY A 343 -29.17 -36.27 -8.76
N LEU A 344 -29.11 -37.42 -8.08
CA LEU A 344 -29.72 -38.67 -8.57
C LEU A 344 -31.26 -38.60 -8.52
N ARG A 345 -31.83 -37.91 -7.53
CA ARG A 345 -33.28 -37.76 -7.35
C ARG A 345 -33.91 -36.73 -8.30
N SER A 346 -33.13 -35.77 -8.82
CA SER A 346 -33.61 -34.78 -9.80
C SER A 346 -33.73 -35.30 -11.24
N SER A 347 -33.38 -36.56 -11.50
CA SER A 347 -33.52 -37.20 -12.83
C SER A 347 -34.96 -37.60 -13.19
N ARG A 348 -35.94 -37.45 -12.28
CA ARG A 348 -37.36 -37.79 -12.53
C ARG A 348 -38.12 -36.77 -13.41
N TRP A 349 -37.48 -35.71 -13.89
CA TRP A 349 -38.09 -34.69 -14.78
C TRP A 349 -37.61 -34.78 -16.24
N ARG A 350 -37.16 -35.95 -16.70
CA ARG A 350 -36.91 -36.20 -18.13
C ARG A 350 -37.46 -37.55 -18.58
N VAL A 351 -38.78 -37.75 -18.47
CA VAL A 351 -39.59 -38.47 -19.48
C VAL A 351 -41.04 -38.00 -19.31
N ALA A 352 -41.43 -36.99 -20.10
CA ALA A 352 -42.77 -36.77 -20.67
C ALA A 352 -42.67 -35.55 -21.60
#